data_AF-A0A422NAC9-F1
#
_entry.id   AF-A0A422NAC9-F1
#
_cell.length_a   1.000
_cell.length_b   1.000
_cell.length_c   1.000
_cell.angle_alpha   90.00
_cell.angle_beta   90.00
_cell.angle_gamma   90.00
#
_symmetry.space_group_name_H-M   'P 1'
#
loop_
_entity.id
_entity.type
_entity.pdbx_description
1 polymer ?
#
loop_
_entity_poly.entity_id
_entity_poly.type
_entity_poly.pdbx_seq_one_letter_code
_entity_poly.pdbx_strand_id
1 'polypeptide(L)'
;MIRMGWMKIGGSWKYARGYNDRRNVFARGQWQERKMTPRFMLAPRVSPGGPRNRYEGNLVFSRLKLSKLLWAIGTGRLNPNEVITVYHQREAGVVAEGEIIWPGFVLVSSGVNRVPYPIHIELQNASAESIRLIEEAGGSFTGGIR
;
A
#
# COMPACT_ATOMS: atom_id res chain seq x y z
N MET A 1 25.66 -19.42 16.14
CA MET A 1 24.89 -20.22 17.13
C MET A 1 24.01 -19.26 17.93
N ILE A 2 22.74 -19.60 18.19
CA ILE A 2 21.79 -18.67 18.84
C ILE A 2 22.30 -18.30 20.24
N ARG A 3 22.26 -17.00 20.59
CA ARG A 3 22.80 -16.40 21.84
C ARG A 3 24.32 -16.49 22.05
N MET A 4 25.07 -17.06 21.11
CA MET A 4 26.54 -17.26 21.19
C MET A 4 27.29 -16.60 20.02
N GLY A 5 26.63 -15.73 19.24
CA GLY A 5 27.21 -15.07 18.07
C GLY A 5 27.49 -15.99 16.88
N TRP A 6 28.26 -15.50 15.92
CA TRP A 6 28.72 -16.27 14.77
C TRP A 6 29.91 -17.14 15.17
N MET A 7 29.75 -18.46 15.07
CA MET A 7 30.79 -19.41 15.48
C MET A 7 31.48 -19.99 14.25
N LYS A 8 32.78 -20.26 14.38
CA LYS A 8 33.59 -20.88 13.33
C LYS A 8 33.09 -22.29 13.02
N ILE A 9 33.01 -22.64 11.74
CA ILE A 9 32.71 -24.01 11.28
C ILE A 9 33.83 -24.94 11.78
N GLY A 10 33.47 -26.07 12.37
CA GLY A 10 34.40 -26.97 13.07
C GLY A 10 34.77 -26.56 14.50
N GLY A 11 34.20 -25.45 15.02
CA GLY A 11 34.33 -25.04 16.41
C GLY A 11 33.45 -25.83 17.39
N SER A 12 33.27 -25.33 18.62
CA SER A 12 32.50 -26.02 19.65
C SER A 12 30.99 -26.05 19.37
N TRP A 13 30.42 -27.25 19.39
CA TRP A 13 28.97 -27.50 19.24
C TRP A 13 28.25 -27.83 20.56
N LYS A 14 28.97 -27.88 21.68
CA LYS A 14 28.43 -28.36 22.98
C LYS A 14 27.22 -27.53 23.47
N TYR A 15 27.19 -26.23 23.17
CA TYR A 15 26.13 -25.31 23.60
C TYR A 15 25.09 -25.01 22.50
N ALA A 16 25.08 -25.80 21.43
CA ALA A 16 24.32 -25.53 20.21
C ALA A 16 22.85 -25.95 20.22
N ARG A 17 22.30 -26.44 21.33
CA ARG A 17 20.96 -27.07 21.32
C ARG A 17 19.89 -26.16 20.71
N GLY A 18 19.85 -24.89 21.10
CA GLY A 18 18.91 -23.92 20.52
C GLY A 18 19.14 -23.64 19.03
N TYR A 19 20.39 -23.73 18.55
CA TYR A 19 20.71 -23.63 17.12
C TYR A 19 20.17 -24.83 16.33
N ASN A 20 20.27 -26.04 16.88
CA ASN A 20 19.69 -27.24 16.27
C ASN A 20 18.16 -27.19 16.26
N ASP A 21 17.53 -26.79 17.37
CA ASP A 21 16.08 -26.64 17.48
C ASP A 21 15.55 -25.68 16.40
N ARG A 22 16.19 -24.50 16.22
CA ARG A 22 15.85 -23.55 15.13
C ARG A 22 16.06 -24.13 13.73
N ARG A 23 17.14 -24.87 13.50
CA ARG A 23 17.43 -25.50 12.20
C ARG A 23 16.34 -26.51 11.82
N ASN A 24 15.81 -27.22 12.81
CA ASN A 24 14.80 -28.26 12.63
C ASN A 24 13.36 -27.73 12.73
N VAL A 25 13.16 -26.40 12.80
CA VAL A 25 11.85 -25.76 12.96
C VAL A 25 11.12 -26.21 14.25
N PHE A 26 11.84 -26.81 15.18
CA PHE A 26 11.32 -27.22 16.48
C PHE A 26 11.40 -26.04 17.44
N ALA A 27 10.25 -25.61 17.99
CA ALA A 27 10.17 -24.46 18.89
C ALA A 27 9.66 -24.87 20.27
N ARG A 28 10.41 -24.47 21.32
CA ARG A 28 9.97 -24.52 22.72
C ARG A 28 9.75 -23.09 23.21
N GLY A 29 8.52 -22.74 23.60
CA GLY A 29 8.12 -21.36 23.92
C GLY A 29 7.08 -21.21 25.04
N GLN A 30 6.85 -22.26 25.83
CA GLN A 30 5.74 -22.31 26.79
C GLN A 30 5.93 -21.48 28.07
N TRP A 31 7.08 -20.82 28.27
CA TRP A 31 7.35 -20.09 29.51
C TRP A 31 6.34 -18.96 29.76
N GLN A 32 5.93 -18.24 28.71
CA GLN A 32 4.89 -17.21 28.80
C GLN A 32 3.49 -17.83 28.94
N GLU A 33 3.20 -18.87 28.15
CA GLU A 33 1.92 -19.59 28.17
C GLU A 33 1.69 -20.34 29.50
N ARG A 34 2.73 -20.59 30.29
CA ARG A 34 2.66 -21.28 31.60
C ARG A 34 1.77 -20.57 32.61
N LYS A 35 1.71 -19.23 32.57
CA LYS A 35 0.96 -18.42 33.56
C LYS A 35 -0.05 -17.47 32.94
N MET A 36 0.00 -17.27 31.62
CA MET A 36 -0.79 -16.24 30.95
C MET A 36 -1.38 -16.81 29.67
N THR A 37 -2.68 -16.64 29.48
CA THR A 37 -3.32 -16.95 28.21
C THR A 37 -2.76 -16.02 27.12
N PRO A 38 -2.42 -16.52 25.91
CA PRO A 38 -1.94 -15.69 24.83
C PRO A 38 -2.89 -14.54 24.49
N ARG A 39 -2.33 -13.39 24.09
CA ARG A 39 -3.11 -12.17 23.87
C ARG A 39 -4.18 -12.31 22.79
N PHE A 40 -3.93 -13.12 21.75
CA PHE A 40 -4.89 -13.34 20.67
C PHE A 40 -6.12 -14.17 21.10
N MET A 41 -6.02 -14.94 22.18
CA MET A 41 -7.17 -15.63 22.80
C MET A 41 -7.93 -14.71 23.77
N LEU A 42 -7.21 -13.78 24.42
CA LEU A 42 -7.81 -12.82 25.35
C LEU A 42 -8.54 -11.66 24.64
N ALA A 43 -8.07 -11.26 23.46
CA ALA A 43 -8.68 -10.16 22.72
C ALA A 43 -10.01 -10.62 22.08
N PRO A 44 -11.11 -9.86 22.25
CA PRO A 44 -12.37 -10.19 21.60
C PRO A 44 -12.24 -10.04 20.08
N ARG A 45 -12.95 -10.89 19.34
CA ARG A 45 -13.10 -10.73 17.89
C ARG A 45 -14.07 -9.57 17.62
N VAL A 46 -13.63 -8.57 16.85
CA VAL A 46 -14.45 -7.41 16.49
C VAL A 46 -15.48 -7.70 15.40
N SER A 47 -15.23 -8.72 14.57
CA SER A 47 -16.13 -9.21 13.52
C SER A 47 -15.71 -10.62 13.09
N PRO A 48 -16.55 -11.36 12.34
CA PRO A 48 -16.20 -12.68 11.83
C PRO A 48 -14.94 -12.68 10.93
N GLY A 49 -14.81 -11.69 10.05
CA GLY A 49 -13.67 -11.55 9.13
C GLY A 49 -12.50 -10.71 9.65
N GLY A 50 -12.64 -10.08 10.82
CA GLY A 50 -11.63 -9.18 11.40
C GLY A 50 -11.69 -7.74 10.86
N PRO A 51 -10.90 -6.83 11.47
CA PRO A 51 -10.83 -5.44 11.03
C PRO A 51 -10.07 -5.33 9.70
N ARG A 52 -10.50 -4.39 8.84
CA ARG A 52 -9.92 -4.19 7.48
C ARG A 52 -9.99 -5.43 6.59
N ASN A 53 -10.96 -6.32 6.83
CA ASN A 53 -11.18 -7.49 6.00
C ASN A 53 -11.47 -7.09 4.55
N ARG A 54 -10.80 -7.74 3.60
CA ARG A 54 -11.07 -7.58 2.16
C ARG A 54 -12.07 -8.65 1.76
N TYR A 55 -13.33 -8.27 1.62
CA TYR A 55 -14.41 -9.12 1.12
C TYR A 55 -14.71 -8.77 -0.33
N GLU A 56 -15.44 -9.65 -1.02
CA GLU A 56 -15.86 -9.44 -2.41
C GLU A 56 -16.70 -8.16 -2.54
N GLY A 57 -16.30 -7.26 -3.46
CA GLY A 57 -16.93 -5.96 -3.63
C GLY A 57 -16.46 -4.87 -2.65
N ASN A 58 -15.52 -5.15 -1.74
CA ASN A 58 -14.90 -4.09 -0.93
C ASN A 58 -13.99 -3.20 -1.81
N LEU A 59 -14.41 -1.94 -2.01
CA LEU A 59 -13.71 -0.98 -2.84
C LEU A 59 -12.45 -0.43 -2.16
N VAL A 60 -11.32 -1.13 -2.34
CA VAL A 60 -10.01 -0.73 -1.83
C VAL A 60 -9.17 -0.16 -2.98
N PHE A 61 -9.22 1.16 -3.15
CA PHE A 61 -8.49 1.87 -4.20
C PHE A 61 -6.99 1.97 -3.89
N SER A 62 -6.16 1.82 -4.93
CA SER A 62 -4.76 2.27 -4.91
C SER A 62 -4.71 3.79 -4.87
N ARG A 63 -3.76 4.36 -4.11
CA ARG A 63 -3.67 5.82 -3.94
C ARG A 63 -2.79 6.44 -5.02
N LEU A 64 -3.36 7.33 -5.81
CA LEU A 64 -2.61 8.19 -6.73
C LEU A 64 -2.46 9.58 -6.12
N LYS A 65 -1.22 10.05 -5.93
CA LYS A 65 -0.96 11.39 -5.39
C LYS A 65 -1.08 12.44 -6.50
N LEU A 66 -1.80 13.52 -6.25
CA LEU A 66 -1.91 14.65 -7.18
C LEU A 66 -0.53 15.27 -7.48
N SER A 67 0.37 15.31 -6.49
CA SER A 67 1.77 15.74 -6.69
C SER A 67 2.53 14.87 -7.70
N LYS A 68 2.30 13.55 -7.70
CA LYS A 68 2.88 12.61 -8.69
C LYS A 68 2.35 12.90 -10.09
N LEU A 69 1.06 13.20 -10.21
CA LEU A 69 0.43 13.57 -11.48
C LEU A 69 0.99 14.89 -12.03
N LEU A 70 1.03 15.94 -11.21
CA LEU A 70 1.58 17.25 -11.60
C LEU A 70 3.06 17.15 -11.99
N TRP A 71 3.83 16.34 -11.28
CA TRP A 71 5.22 16.05 -11.65
C TRP A 71 5.31 15.35 -13.01
N ALA A 72 4.43 14.36 -13.28
CA ALA A 72 4.41 13.66 -14.56
C ALA A 72 4.04 14.58 -15.74
N ILE A 73 3.13 15.53 -15.53
CA ILE A 73 2.80 16.55 -16.54
C ILE A 73 3.97 17.53 -16.71
N GLY A 74 4.53 18.05 -15.61
CA GLY A 74 5.65 19.00 -15.64
C GLY A 74 6.94 18.42 -16.24
N THR A 75 7.12 17.10 -16.20
CA THR A 75 8.23 16.39 -16.86
C THR A 75 7.94 16.00 -18.31
N GLY A 76 6.72 16.28 -18.80
CA GLY A 76 6.31 15.96 -20.17
C GLY A 76 5.95 14.50 -20.42
N ARG A 77 5.71 13.69 -19.38
CA ARG A 77 5.25 12.30 -19.52
C ARG A 77 3.77 12.18 -19.85
N LEU A 78 2.98 13.11 -19.35
CA LEU A 78 1.54 13.18 -19.60
C LEU A 78 1.23 14.45 -20.38
N ASN A 79 0.36 14.33 -21.38
CA ASN A 79 -0.13 15.46 -22.15
C ASN A 79 -1.28 16.13 -21.36
N PRO A 80 -1.16 17.41 -20.96
CA PRO A 80 -2.23 18.11 -20.24
C PRO A 80 -3.42 18.50 -21.14
N ASN A 81 -3.26 18.45 -22.46
CA ASN A 81 -4.31 18.85 -23.42
C ASN A 81 -5.32 17.73 -23.71
N GLU A 82 -5.04 16.50 -23.26
CA GLU A 82 -5.94 15.36 -23.42
C GLU A 82 -6.56 14.96 -22.08
N VAL A 83 -7.61 14.14 -22.15
CA VAL A 83 -8.24 13.58 -20.97
C VAL A 83 -7.35 12.46 -20.42
N ILE A 84 -6.76 12.66 -19.25
CA ILE A 84 -5.84 11.71 -18.64
C ILE A 84 -6.65 10.57 -18.00
N THR A 85 -6.40 9.34 -18.46
CA THR A 85 -7.04 8.11 -17.93
C THR A 85 -5.98 7.21 -17.28
N VAL A 86 -6.41 6.09 -16.67
CA VAL A 86 -5.49 5.06 -16.16
C VAL A 86 -4.63 4.47 -17.29
N TYR A 87 -5.18 4.36 -18.51
CA TYR A 87 -4.44 3.89 -19.69
C TYR A 87 -3.25 4.81 -20.00
N HIS A 88 -3.50 6.12 -20.11
CA HIS A 88 -2.44 7.11 -20.37
C HIS A 88 -1.35 7.09 -19.29
N GLN A 89 -1.73 6.90 -18.02
CA GLN A 89 -0.78 6.81 -16.91
C GLN A 89 0.07 5.53 -16.93
N ARG A 90 -0.48 4.41 -17.42
CA ARG A 90 0.24 3.14 -17.59
C ARG A 90 1.23 3.23 -18.75
N GLU A 91 0.77 3.71 -19.90
CA GLU A 91 1.60 3.90 -21.11
C GLU A 91 2.76 4.87 -20.86
N ALA A 92 2.50 5.98 -20.16
CA ALA A 92 3.52 6.95 -19.77
C ALA A 92 4.48 6.47 -18.66
N GLY A 93 4.30 5.25 -18.14
CA GLY A 93 5.12 4.70 -17.05
C GLY A 93 5.00 5.47 -15.74
N VAL A 94 3.90 6.21 -15.53
CA VAL A 94 3.62 6.91 -14.27
C VAL A 94 3.13 5.91 -13.22
N VAL A 95 2.37 4.90 -13.65
CA VAL A 95 1.83 3.84 -12.81
C VAL A 95 2.34 2.48 -13.30
N ALA A 96 2.81 1.65 -12.38
CA ALA A 96 3.22 0.28 -12.70
C ALA A 96 2.02 -0.68 -12.73
N GLU A 97 2.12 -1.76 -13.49
CA GLU A 97 1.06 -2.77 -13.62
C GLU A 97 0.61 -3.35 -12.27
N GLY A 98 1.57 -3.63 -11.38
CA GLY A 98 1.28 -4.16 -10.05
C GLY A 98 0.53 -3.18 -9.13
N GLU A 99 0.44 -1.90 -9.49
CA GLU A 99 -0.37 -0.91 -8.75
C GLU A 99 -1.83 -0.90 -9.22
N ILE A 100 -2.10 -1.40 -10.44
CA ILE A 100 -3.43 -1.40 -11.07
C ILE A 100 -4.20 -2.63 -10.58
N ILE A 101 -4.95 -2.45 -9.50
CA ILE A 101 -5.81 -3.48 -8.91
C ILE A 101 -7.23 -2.94 -8.88
N TRP A 102 -8.21 -3.75 -9.26
CA TRP A 102 -9.63 -3.37 -9.15
C TRP A 102 -9.96 -2.95 -7.70
N PRO A 103 -10.67 -1.83 -7.47
CA PRO A 103 -11.42 -1.00 -8.44
C PRO A 103 -10.59 0.08 -9.16
N GLY A 104 -9.28 0.18 -8.94
CA GLY A 104 -8.40 1.15 -9.59
C GLY A 104 -7.84 2.17 -8.60
N PHE A 105 -7.87 3.46 -8.96
CA PHE A 105 -7.21 4.52 -8.22
C PHE A 105 -8.15 5.51 -7.57
N VAL A 106 -7.70 6.04 -6.43
CA VAL A 106 -8.25 7.24 -5.80
C VAL A 106 -7.23 8.37 -5.88
N LEU A 107 -7.63 9.53 -6.40
CA LEU A 107 -6.79 10.72 -6.48
C LEU A 107 -6.77 11.48 -5.15
N VAL A 108 -5.58 11.66 -4.57
CA VAL A 108 -5.40 12.32 -3.26
C VAL A 108 -4.49 13.55 -3.39
N SER A 109 -4.94 14.69 -2.85
CA SER A 109 -4.32 16.02 -2.86
C SER A 109 -3.02 16.16 -2.04
N SER A 110 -2.39 15.05 -1.62
CA SER A 110 -1.31 15.04 -0.62
C SER A 110 -0.14 15.97 -0.98
N GLY A 111 -0.03 17.08 -0.25
CA GLY A 111 1.04 18.08 -0.38
C GLY A 111 0.85 19.09 -1.52
N VAL A 112 -0.35 19.22 -2.07
CA VAL A 112 -0.67 20.16 -3.16
C VAL A 112 -1.77 21.12 -2.69
N ASN A 113 -1.46 22.41 -2.66
CA ASN A 113 -2.41 23.46 -2.25
C ASN A 113 -3.04 24.20 -3.44
N ARG A 114 -2.47 24.06 -4.64
CA ARG A 114 -2.92 24.72 -5.86
C ARG A 114 -2.49 23.90 -7.07
N VAL A 115 -3.38 23.79 -8.05
CA VAL A 115 -3.05 23.29 -9.39
C VAL A 115 -2.85 24.50 -10.32
N PRO A 116 -1.71 24.61 -11.03
CA PRO A 116 -1.38 25.82 -11.78
C PRO A 116 -2.01 25.91 -13.18
N TYR A 117 -2.48 24.81 -13.75
CA TYR A 117 -3.06 24.73 -15.10
C TYR A 117 -4.29 23.80 -15.12
N PRO A 118 -5.25 23.97 -16.05
CA PRO A 118 -6.41 23.09 -16.14
C PRO A 118 -5.98 21.65 -16.47
N ILE A 119 -6.60 20.67 -15.81
CA ILE A 119 -6.35 19.24 -16.03
C ILE A 119 -7.70 18.53 -16.15
N HIS A 120 -7.86 17.76 -17.21
CA HIS A 120 -9.03 16.90 -17.39
C HIS A 120 -8.63 15.45 -17.10
N ILE A 121 -9.24 14.84 -16.08
CA ILE A 121 -8.84 13.50 -15.62
C ILE A 121 -10.05 12.61 -15.37
N GLU A 122 -9.92 11.35 -15.78
CA GLU A 122 -10.89 10.28 -15.52
C GLU A 122 -10.27 9.21 -14.63
N LEU A 123 -10.82 9.06 -13.42
CA LEU A 123 -10.43 8.04 -12.45
C LEU A 123 -11.66 7.51 -11.74
N GLN A 124 -11.50 6.42 -10.98
CA GLN A 124 -12.63 5.78 -10.32
C GLN A 124 -13.10 6.54 -9.08
N ASN A 125 -12.19 7.19 -8.36
CA ASN A 125 -12.53 8.03 -7.23
C ASN A 125 -11.51 9.17 -7.04
N ALA A 126 -11.90 10.22 -6.33
CA ALA A 126 -11.01 11.29 -5.91
C ALA A 126 -11.45 11.84 -4.56
N SER A 127 -10.49 12.34 -3.78
CA SER A 127 -10.82 13.10 -2.57
C SER A 127 -11.45 14.44 -2.95
N ALA A 128 -12.41 14.91 -2.16
CA ALA A 128 -13.11 16.17 -2.41
C ALA A 128 -12.17 17.37 -2.57
N GLU A 129 -11.06 17.39 -1.82
CA GLU A 129 -10.04 18.43 -1.96
C GLU A 129 -9.32 18.36 -3.31
N SER A 130 -8.98 17.17 -3.82
CA SER A 130 -8.39 17.02 -5.16
C SER A 130 -9.34 17.55 -6.24
N ILE A 131 -10.63 17.23 -6.15
CA ILE A 131 -11.65 17.68 -7.10
C ILE A 131 -11.71 19.21 -7.09
N ARG A 132 -11.85 19.81 -5.90
CA ARG A 132 -11.87 21.27 -5.73
C ARG A 132 -10.64 21.93 -6.35
N LEU A 133 -9.44 21.43 -6.09
CA LEU A 133 -8.20 22.01 -6.62
C LEU A 133 -8.12 21.92 -8.16
N ILE A 134 -8.67 20.87 -8.76
CA ILE A 134 -8.73 20.71 -10.22
C ILE A 134 -9.75 21.67 -10.83
N GLU A 135 -10.94 21.78 -10.22
CA GLU A 135 -12.00 22.69 -10.68
C GLU A 135 -11.58 24.17 -10.53
N GLU A 136 -10.93 24.55 -9.43
CA GLU A 136 -10.37 25.90 -9.23
C GLU A 136 -9.32 26.28 -10.28
N ALA A 137 -8.62 25.29 -10.84
CA ALA A 137 -7.66 25.48 -11.93
C ALA A 137 -8.32 25.51 -13.32
N GLY A 138 -9.64 25.35 -13.40
CA GLY A 138 -10.41 25.28 -14.65
C GLY A 138 -10.39 23.91 -15.33
N GLY A 139 -9.96 22.86 -14.62
CA GLY A 139 -9.99 21.47 -15.09
C GLY A 139 -11.34 20.79 -14.87
N SER A 140 -11.39 19.48 -15.12
CA SER A 140 -12.56 18.65 -14.80
C SER A 140 -12.16 17.27 -14.30
N PHE A 141 -12.96 16.73 -13.38
CA PHE A 141 -12.85 15.37 -12.88
C PHE A 141 -14.09 14.57 -13.25
N THR A 142 -13.91 13.42 -13.91
CA THR A 142 -15.01 12.48 -14.17
C THR A 142 -14.77 11.18 -13.40
N GLY A 143 -15.73 10.82 -12.56
CA GLY A 143 -15.75 9.54 -11.84
C GLY A 143 -16.29 8.42 -12.73
N GLY A 144 -15.46 7.43 -13.06
CA GLY A 144 -15.88 6.25 -13.83
C GLY A 144 -15.78 4.96 -13.03
N ILE A 145 -16.91 4.35 -12.69
CA ILE A 145 -16.95 2.93 -12.27
C ILE A 145 -17.36 2.16 -13.53
N ARG A 146 -16.39 1.84 -14.39
CA ARG A 146 -16.57 0.88 -15.48
C ARG A 146 -15.79 -0.38 -15.15
#